data_AF-A0A8J7RAF8-F1
#
_entry.id   AF-A0A8J7RAF8-F1
#
_cell.length_a   1.000
_cell.length_b   1.000
_cell.length_c   1.000
_cell.angle_alpha   90.00
_cell.angle_beta   90.00
_cell.angle_gamma   90.00
#
_symmetry.space_group_name_H-M   'P 1'
#
loop_
_entity.id
_entity.type
_entity.pdbx_description
1 polymer ?
#
loop_
_entity_poly.entity_id
_entity_poly.type
_entity_poly.pdbx_seq_one_letter_code
_entity_poly.pdbx_strand_id
1 'polypeptide(L)'
;MELSRRHLLATSVGLSATLAGCSEGNDSDGGGGSNTNSQNDEPADTDGDGVPDVQDEYPDDPDLSGSQTESDTRNLEEDQWRHFSISFSSTGYIEFDFIVRDGPAIDVILMDESEYEHFDQGDRYEYIPDLSALDSSGATVSSKVPEGEYRLVVDNSERGEASPPTNLSNDVVNVEYDLTLAE
;
A
#
# COMPACT_ATOMS: atom_id res chain seq x y z
N MET A 1 22.87 18.96 24.89
CA MET A 1 23.76 18.32 23.90
C MET A 1 22.86 17.93 22.75
N GLU A 2 22.85 18.73 21.69
CA GLU A 2 22.03 18.48 20.51
C GLU A 2 22.62 17.33 19.70
N LEU A 3 21.83 16.31 19.43
CA LEU A 3 22.19 15.25 18.50
C LEU A 3 21.67 15.60 17.11
N SER A 4 22.57 16.15 16.29
CA SER A 4 22.39 16.35 14.86
C SER A 4 22.16 14.99 14.18
N ARG A 5 20.91 14.67 13.82
CA ARG A 5 20.57 13.50 12.99
C ARG A 5 21.05 13.74 11.56
N ARG A 6 21.99 12.91 11.08
CA ARG A 6 22.56 13.02 9.74
C ARG A 6 21.67 12.27 8.74
N HIS A 7 21.11 12.99 7.78
CA HIS A 7 20.44 12.44 6.60
C HIS A 7 21.48 11.78 5.66
N LEU A 8 21.28 10.51 5.34
CA LEU A 8 22.06 9.79 4.32
C LEU A 8 21.27 9.78 3.01
N LEU A 9 21.72 10.56 2.02
CA LEU A 9 21.22 10.49 0.65
C LEU A 9 21.71 9.18 0.01
N ALA A 10 20.78 8.37 -0.51
CA ALA A 10 21.09 7.24 -1.36
C ALA A 10 21.58 7.74 -2.74
N THR A 11 22.84 7.46 -3.07
CA THR A 11 23.41 7.68 -4.40
C THR A 11 22.92 6.61 -5.38
N SER A 12 22.09 7.02 -6.34
CA SER A 12 21.68 6.20 -7.49
C SER A 12 22.88 5.91 -8.42
N VAL A 13 23.21 4.63 -8.61
CA VAL A 13 24.16 4.18 -9.64
C VAL A 13 23.40 4.01 -10.95
N GLY A 14 23.59 4.95 -11.88
CA GLY A 14 23.11 4.84 -13.25
C GLY A 14 24.04 3.98 -14.09
N LEU A 15 23.57 2.82 -14.53
CA LEU A 15 24.26 1.95 -15.50
C LEU A 15 23.65 2.16 -16.89
N SER A 16 24.38 2.84 -17.75
CA SER A 16 24.10 2.96 -19.18
C SER A 16 24.32 1.61 -19.88
N ALA A 17 23.30 1.13 -20.59
CA ALA A 17 23.43 0.09 -21.60
C ALA A 17 22.86 0.59 -22.93
N THR A 18 23.74 0.98 -23.85
CA THR A 18 23.41 1.21 -25.25
C THR A 18 23.42 -0.13 -25.99
N LEU A 19 22.30 -0.52 -26.59
CA LEU A 19 22.25 -1.56 -27.62
C LEU A 19 21.49 -1.03 -28.85
N ALA A 20 22.06 -1.30 -30.00
CA ALA A 20 21.71 -0.78 -31.32
C ALA A 20 21.07 -1.86 -32.21
N GLY A 21 20.25 -1.43 -33.17
CA GLY A 21 19.85 -2.19 -34.38
C GLY A 21 18.70 -3.20 -34.17
N CYS A 22 17.77 -3.45 -35.11
CA CYS A 22 17.81 -3.32 -36.56
C CYS A 22 16.40 -3.30 -37.17
N SER A 23 16.33 -2.74 -38.39
CA SER A 23 15.51 -3.18 -39.53
C SER A 23 14.10 -2.65 -39.72
N GLU A 24 14.04 -1.70 -40.65
CA GLU A 24 12.97 -1.39 -41.59
C GLU A 24 12.47 -2.63 -42.37
N GLY A 25 11.19 -2.66 -42.71
CA GLY A 25 10.56 -3.66 -43.59
C GLY A 25 9.09 -3.33 -43.87
N ASN A 26 8.81 -2.95 -45.11
CA ASN A 26 7.55 -2.49 -45.67
C ASN A 26 6.61 -3.67 -46.07
N ASP A 27 5.35 -3.33 -46.35
CA ASP A 27 4.37 -4.03 -47.22
C ASP A 27 3.35 -5.03 -46.63
N SER A 28 2.11 -4.53 -46.57
CA SER A 28 0.94 -4.93 -47.38
C SER A 28 0.42 -6.39 -47.39
N ASP A 29 -0.88 -6.45 -47.09
CA ASP A 29 -1.92 -7.32 -47.65
C ASP A 29 -2.08 -8.75 -47.10
N GLY A 30 -3.32 -9.08 -46.75
CA GLY A 30 -3.66 -10.34 -46.08
C GLY A 30 -5.12 -10.38 -45.61
N GLY A 31 -6.03 -10.51 -46.56
CA GLY A 31 -7.47 -10.61 -46.33
C GLY A 31 -7.90 -11.88 -45.57
N GLY A 32 -9.17 -11.92 -45.21
CA GLY A 32 -9.78 -13.12 -44.67
C GLY A 32 -11.06 -12.85 -43.89
N GLY A 33 -12.14 -12.56 -44.59
CA GLY A 33 -13.45 -12.83 -44.01
C GLY A 33 -13.57 -14.32 -43.74
N SER A 34 -13.88 -14.70 -42.51
CA SER A 34 -14.64 -15.92 -42.26
C SER A 34 -15.43 -15.78 -40.98
N ASN A 35 -16.72 -15.97 -41.19
CA ASN A 35 -17.81 -15.93 -40.25
C ASN A 35 -17.80 -17.24 -39.45
N THR A 36 -17.60 -17.17 -38.13
CA THR A 36 -18.04 -18.23 -37.22
C THR A 36 -18.86 -17.60 -36.12
N ASN A 37 -20.16 -17.59 -36.40
CA ASN A 37 -21.25 -17.44 -35.45
C ASN A 37 -21.06 -18.39 -34.26
N SER A 38 -20.52 -17.85 -33.17
CA SER A 38 -20.68 -18.35 -31.81
C SER A 38 -20.46 -17.17 -30.88
N GLN A 39 -21.32 -16.15 -30.97
CA GLN A 39 -21.40 -15.15 -29.92
C GLN A 39 -22.06 -15.82 -28.72
N ASN A 40 -21.27 -16.55 -27.96
CA ASN A 40 -21.42 -16.45 -26.52
C ASN A 40 -21.13 -14.98 -26.24
N ASP A 41 -22.15 -14.20 -25.90
CA ASP A 41 -21.96 -12.91 -25.27
C ASP A 41 -21.36 -13.22 -23.88
N GLU A 42 -20.09 -13.62 -23.87
CA GLU A 42 -19.28 -13.55 -22.66
C GLU A 42 -19.38 -12.08 -22.22
N PRO A 43 -19.83 -11.83 -20.99
CA PRO A 43 -19.90 -10.46 -20.49
C PRO A 43 -18.50 -9.83 -20.60
N ALA A 44 -18.47 -8.53 -20.89
CA ALA A 44 -17.20 -7.80 -21.04
C ALA A 44 -16.37 -7.96 -19.76
N ASP A 45 -15.07 -8.11 -19.96
CA ASP A 45 -14.02 -8.23 -18.94
C ASP A 45 -12.87 -7.38 -19.51
N THR A 46 -12.78 -6.14 -19.04
CA THR A 46 -12.00 -5.07 -19.65
C THR A 46 -10.52 -5.14 -19.24
N ASP A 47 -10.22 -5.59 -18.03
CA ASP A 47 -8.86 -5.73 -17.51
C ASP A 47 -8.30 -7.18 -17.57
N GLY A 48 -9.15 -8.17 -17.86
CA GLY A 48 -8.77 -9.55 -18.10
C GLY A 48 -8.45 -10.33 -16.83
N ASP A 49 -8.98 -9.90 -15.69
CA ASP A 49 -8.82 -10.54 -14.39
C ASP A 49 -9.70 -11.82 -14.23
N GLY A 50 -10.66 -12.01 -15.14
CA GLY A 50 -11.61 -13.11 -15.15
C GLY A 50 -12.92 -12.84 -14.40
N VAL A 51 -13.13 -11.63 -13.87
CA VAL A 51 -14.39 -11.13 -13.33
C VAL A 51 -15.04 -10.21 -14.37
N PRO A 52 -16.27 -10.50 -14.82
CA PRO A 52 -16.91 -9.63 -15.79
C PRO A 52 -17.17 -8.22 -15.24
N ASP A 53 -17.04 -7.18 -16.07
CA ASP A 53 -17.17 -5.75 -15.72
C ASP A 53 -18.46 -5.40 -14.96
N VAL A 54 -19.52 -6.17 -15.19
CA VAL A 54 -20.82 -5.99 -14.52
C VAL A 54 -20.85 -6.51 -13.07
N GLN A 55 -19.83 -7.26 -12.69
CA GLN A 55 -19.61 -7.89 -11.38
C GLN A 55 -18.30 -7.41 -10.74
N ASP A 56 -17.45 -6.72 -11.48
CA ASP A 56 -16.24 -6.09 -10.99
C ASP A 56 -16.50 -4.63 -10.58
N GLU A 57 -16.02 -4.25 -9.40
CA GLU A 57 -16.07 -2.86 -8.92
C GLU A 57 -14.97 -2.01 -9.55
N TYR A 58 -13.90 -2.64 -10.05
CA TYR A 58 -12.74 -2.01 -10.67
C TYR A 58 -12.47 -2.59 -12.07
N PRO A 59 -13.41 -2.51 -13.02
CA PRO A 59 -13.33 -3.20 -14.33
C PRO A 59 -12.15 -2.78 -15.24
N ASP A 60 -11.42 -1.72 -14.87
CA ASP A 60 -10.25 -1.23 -15.60
C ASP A 60 -8.92 -1.52 -14.83
N ASP A 61 -8.97 -2.18 -13.66
CA ASP A 61 -7.81 -2.42 -12.78
C ASP A 61 -7.81 -3.86 -12.21
N PRO A 62 -7.02 -4.77 -12.81
CA PRO A 62 -7.06 -6.19 -12.48
C PRO A 62 -6.45 -6.47 -11.09
N ASP A 63 -5.81 -5.49 -10.47
CA ASP A 63 -5.21 -5.61 -9.14
C ASP A 63 -6.21 -5.34 -8.02
N LEU A 64 -7.38 -4.78 -8.34
CA LEU A 64 -8.40 -4.39 -7.36
C LEU A 64 -9.69 -5.21 -7.47
N SER A 65 -9.74 -6.14 -8.42
CA SER A 65 -10.86 -7.05 -8.51
C SER A 65 -11.03 -7.87 -7.24
N GLY A 66 -12.28 -7.98 -6.78
CA GLY A 66 -12.60 -8.67 -5.54
C GLY A 66 -12.02 -8.02 -4.28
N SER A 67 -11.51 -6.78 -4.38
CA SER A 67 -10.98 -6.06 -3.23
C SER A 67 -12.01 -5.88 -2.12
N GLN A 68 -11.51 -5.78 -0.89
CA GLN A 68 -12.32 -5.52 0.29
C GLN A 68 -11.79 -4.27 0.97
N THR A 69 -12.69 -3.32 1.22
CA THR A 69 -12.38 -2.09 1.96
C THR A 69 -13.01 -2.12 3.35
N GLU A 70 -12.20 -1.88 4.38
CA GLU A 70 -12.63 -1.62 5.75
C GLU A 70 -12.41 -0.15 6.11
N SER A 71 -13.47 0.53 6.52
CA SER A 71 -13.46 1.95 6.91
C SER A 71 -13.80 2.13 8.39
N ASP A 72 -13.09 3.02 9.09
CA ASP A 72 -13.45 3.38 10.46
C ASP A 72 -12.98 4.79 10.87
N THR A 73 -13.54 5.31 11.96
CA THR A 73 -13.05 6.51 12.66
C THR A 73 -12.91 6.20 14.14
N ARG A 74 -11.72 6.40 14.68
CA ARG A 74 -11.44 6.03 16.07
C ARG A 74 -10.50 6.98 16.77
N ASN A 75 -10.66 7.01 18.09
CA ASN A 75 -9.67 7.60 18.98
C ASN A 75 -8.52 6.61 19.24
N LEU A 76 -7.32 7.14 19.38
CA LEU A 76 -6.14 6.44 19.85
C LEU A 76 -5.48 7.33 20.90
N GLU A 77 -5.30 6.79 22.11
CA GLU A 77 -4.71 7.55 23.22
C GLU A 77 -3.22 7.80 22.96
N GLU A 78 -2.60 8.72 23.71
CA GLU A 78 -1.14 8.86 23.73
C GLU A 78 -0.51 7.55 24.21
N ASP A 79 0.70 7.24 23.70
CA ASP A 79 1.46 6.03 24.01
C ASP A 79 0.78 4.72 23.58
N GLN A 80 -0.22 4.79 22.70
CA GLN A 80 -0.93 3.64 22.18
C GLN A 80 -0.78 3.48 20.67
N TRP A 81 -0.85 2.22 20.24
CA TRP A 81 -0.97 1.83 18.84
C TRP A 81 -2.09 0.80 18.67
N ARG A 82 -2.52 0.63 17.43
CA ARG A 82 -3.32 -0.51 16.99
C ARG A 82 -2.68 -1.14 15.77
N HIS A 83 -3.07 -2.36 15.46
CA HIS A 83 -2.60 -3.03 14.25
C HIS A 83 -3.72 -3.82 13.56
N PHE A 84 -3.58 -4.00 12.25
CA PHE A 84 -4.37 -4.91 11.42
C PHE A 84 -3.52 -6.13 11.08
N SER A 85 -4.14 -7.30 11.10
CA SER A 85 -3.51 -8.54 10.67
C SER A 85 -3.89 -8.82 9.23
N ILE A 86 -2.89 -8.85 8.35
CA ILE A 86 -3.07 -9.07 6.91
C ILE A 86 -2.31 -10.34 6.52
N SER A 87 -2.94 -11.21 5.75
CA SER A 87 -2.39 -12.48 5.30
C SER A 87 -2.67 -12.62 3.83
N PHE A 88 -1.62 -12.86 3.04
CA PHE A 88 -1.72 -13.13 1.62
C PHE A 88 -1.11 -14.50 1.29
N SER A 89 -1.88 -15.32 0.59
CA SER A 89 -1.47 -16.60 0.02
C SER A 89 -0.78 -16.46 -1.35
N SER A 90 -0.85 -15.27 -1.95
CA SER A 90 -0.15 -14.92 -3.19
C SER A 90 0.32 -13.46 -3.14
N THR A 91 0.67 -12.83 -4.28
CA THR A 91 0.98 -11.40 -4.26
C THR A 91 -0.30 -10.60 -3.99
N GLY A 92 -0.33 -9.87 -2.88
CA GLY A 92 -1.48 -9.05 -2.51
C GLY A 92 -1.27 -7.58 -2.81
N TYR A 93 -2.35 -6.84 -2.94
CA TYR A 93 -2.39 -5.38 -2.99
C TYR A 93 -2.89 -4.84 -1.65
N ILE A 94 -2.22 -3.79 -1.15
CA ILE A 94 -2.63 -3.04 0.04
C ILE A 94 -2.72 -1.57 -0.35
N GLU A 95 -3.82 -0.92 0.01
CA GLU A 95 -3.94 0.53 0.09
C GLU A 95 -4.45 0.93 1.47
N PHE A 96 -3.84 1.97 2.04
CA PHE A 96 -4.32 2.60 3.26
C PHE A 96 -4.39 4.10 3.05
N ASP A 97 -5.60 4.65 3.16
CA ASP A 97 -5.86 6.09 3.20
C ASP A 97 -6.24 6.48 4.62
N PHE A 98 -5.66 7.55 5.15
CA PHE A 98 -6.04 8.04 6.47
C PHE A 98 -5.92 9.55 6.58
N ILE A 99 -6.70 10.10 7.51
CA ILE A 99 -6.66 11.50 7.89
C ILE A 99 -6.81 11.61 9.41
N VAL A 100 -5.89 12.34 10.04
CA VAL A 100 -6.03 12.79 11.43
C VAL A 100 -7.02 13.96 11.45
N ARG A 101 -8.18 13.74 12.09
CA ARG A 101 -9.25 14.73 12.21
C ARG A 101 -9.02 15.69 13.39
N ASP A 102 -8.39 15.20 14.45
CA ASP A 102 -8.04 15.95 15.66
C ASP A 102 -6.86 15.27 16.37
N GLY A 103 -6.01 16.05 17.06
CA GLY A 103 -4.81 15.54 17.76
C GLY A 103 -3.50 15.65 16.96
N PRO A 104 -2.41 15.04 17.45
CA PRO A 104 -1.09 15.10 16.82
C PRO A 104 -1.00 14.23 15.56
N ALA A 105 0.08 14.42 14.80
CA ALA A 105 0.45 13.53 13.71
C ALA A 105 0.84 12.14 14.26
N ILE A 106 0.64 11.11 13.46
CA ILE A 106 0.82 9.69 13.81
C ILE A 106 1.77 9.00 12.84
N ASP A 107 2.22 7.81 13.22
CA ASP A 107 2.85 6.89 12.28
C ASP A 107 1.84 5.85 11.77
N VAL A 108 1.93 5.55 10.48
CA VAL A 108 1.31 4.39 9.85
C VAL A 108 2.43 3.55 9.26
N ILE A 109 2.59 2.33 9.76
CA ILE A 109 3.78 1.51 9.48
C ILE A 109 3.34 0.12 9.05
N LEU A 110 3.71 -0.30 7.84
CA LEU A 110 3.55 -1.68 7.40
C LEU A 110 4.86 -2.45 7.60
N MET A 111 4.76 -3.62 8.21
CA MET A 111 5.90 -4.51 8.44
C MET A 111 5.49 -5.98 8.34
N ASP A 112 6.46 -6.86 8.14
CA ASP A 112 6.26 -8.31 8.25
C ASP A 112 5.91 -8.70 9.70
N GLU A 113 5.24 -9.84 9.89
CA GLU A 113 4.87 -10.33 11.23
C GLU A 113 6.06 -10.45 12.19
N SER A 114 7.23 -10.89 11.70
CA SER A 114 8.43 -11.00 12.53
C SER A 114 8.96 -9.64 13.00
N GLU A 115 8.81 -8.59 12.18
CA GLU A 115 9.23 -7.24 12.55
C GLU A 115 8.25 -6.60 13.54
N TYR A 116 6.97 -6.98 13.49
CA TYR A 116 6.00 -6.55 14.49
C TYR A 116 6.33 -7.07 15.90
N GLU A 117 6.85 -8.29 16.02
CA GLU A 117 7.30 -8.80 17.32
C GLU A 117 8.41 -7.92 17.93
N HIS A 118 9.32 -7.40 17.09
CA HIS A 118 10.34 -6.45 17.52
C HIS A 118 9.74 -5.10 17.89
N PHE A 119 8.82 -4.57 17.08
CA PHE A 119 8.09 -3.34 17.37
C PHE A 119 7.38 -3.42 18.72
N ASP A 120 6.63 -4.50 19.00
CA ASP A 120 5.86 -4.69 20.24
C ASP A 120 6.77 -4.74 21.49
N GLN A 121 7.94 -5.37 21.35
CA GLN A 121 8.96 -5.48 22.40
C GLN A 121 9.74 -4.16 22.62
N GLY A 122 9.60 -3.18 21.74
CA GLY A 122 10.38 -1.94 21.76
C GLY A 122 11.83 -2.14 21.31
N ASP A 123 12.08 -3.22 20.58
CA ASP A 123 13.34 -3.48 19.91
C ASP A 123 13.41 -2.72 18.57
N ARG A 124 14.56 -2.77 17.92
CA ARG A 124 14.71 -2.23 16.58
C ARG A 124 14.00 -3.14 15.57
N TYR A 125 13.22 -2.53 14.69
CA TYR A 125 12.46 -3.21 13.64
C TYR A 125 12.75 -2.58 12.27
N GLU A 126 12.39 -3.31 11.21
CA GLU A 126 12.32 -2.85 9.82
C GLU A 126 10.85 -2.71 9.37
N TYR A 127 10.61 -1.90 8.34
CA TYR A 127 9.28 -1.66 7.79
C TYR A 127 9.36 -1.41 6.29
N ILE A 128 8.23 -1.50 5.59
CA ILE A 128 8.10 -1.28 4.15
C ILE A 128 7.85 0.21 3.89
N PRO A 129 8.82 0.98 3.37
CA PRO A 129 8.68 2.44 3.29
C PRO A 129 7.59 2.90 2.32
N ASP A 130 7.38 2.18 1.22
CA ASP A 130 6.39 2.55 0.19
C ASP A 130 4.94 2.37 0.69
N LEU A 131 4.75 1.63 1.78
CA LEU A 131 3.47 1.35 2.44
C LEU A 131 3.42 1.92 3.86
N SER A 132 4.27 2.91 4.16
CA SER A 132 4.34 3.56 5.47
C SER A 132 4.35 5.08 5.34
N ALA A 133 3.70 5.76 6.29
CA ALA A 133 3.70 7.20 6.41
C ALA A 133 4.06 7.56 7.85
N LEU A 134 5.22 8.20 8.05
CA LEU A 134 5.73 8.56 9.36
C LEU A 134 5.45 10.02 9.69
N ASP A 135 5.20 10.31 10.97
CA ASP A 135 4.89 11.65 11.51
C ASP A 135 3.94 12.44 10.60
N SER A 136 2.80 11.83 10.27
CA SER A 136 1.86 12.36 9.28
C SER A 136 0.47 12.60 9.86
N SER A 137 -0.20 13.63 9.33
CA SER A 137 -1.61 13.94 9.61
C SER A 137 -2.56 13.37 8.56
N GLY A 138 -2.02 12.69 7.54
CA GLY A 138 -2.79 11.99 6.54
C GLY A 138 -1.93 11.63 5.33
N ALA A 139 -2.20 10.47 4.76
CA ALA A 139 -1.56 10.00 3.54
C ALA A 139 -2.40 8.89 2.93
N THR A 140 -2.23 8.72 1.62
CA THR A 140 -2.64 7.52 0.90
C THR A 140 -1.37 6.78 0.49
N VAL A 141 -1.22 5.55 0.96
CA VAL A 141 -0.09 4.68 0.59
C VAL A 141 -0.64 3.40 -0.01
N SER A 142 -0.06 2.97 -1.13
CA SER A 142 -0.53 1.78 -1.84
C SER A 142 0.62 1.08 -2.55
N SER A 143 0.67 -0.24 -2.47
CA SER A 143 1.63 -1.06 -3.22
C SER A 143 1.26 -2.53 -3.15
N LYS A 144 1.94 -3.33 -3.99
CA LYS A 144 1.89 -4.79 -3.91
C LYS A 144 2.91 -5.32 -2.94
N VAL A 145 2.54 -6.38 -2.24
CA VAL A 145 3.43 -7.15 -1.37
C VAL A 145 3.44 -8.62 -1.81
N PRO A 146 4.57 -9.33 -1.68
CA PRO A 146 4.61 -10.77 -1.89
C PRO A 146 3.65 -11.54 -0.96
N GLU A 147 3.54 -12.85 -1.17
CA GLU A 147 2.88 -13.74 -0.21
C GLU A 147 3.54 -13.63 1.18
N GLY A 148 2.73 -13.60 2.24
CA GLY A 148 3.23 -13.38 3.59
C GLY A 148 2.20 -12.93 4.60
N GLU A 149 2.67 -12.75 5.83
CA GLU A 149 1.91 -12.24 6.98
C GLU A 149 2.44 -10.86 7.34
N TYR A 150 1.54 -9.88 7.41
CA TYR A 150 1.87 -8.49 7.62
C TYR A 150 1.10 -7.89 8.81
N ARG A 151 1.66 -6.81 9.34
CA ARG A 151 1.04 -5.95 10.35
C ARG A 151 1.09 -4.52 9.87
N LEU A 152 -0.08 -3.93 9.68
CA LEU A 152 -0.23 -2.50 9.48
C LEU A 152 -0.52 -1.86 10.83
N VAL A 153 0.42 -1.05 11.32
CA VAL A 153 0.37 -0.41 12.64
C VAL A 153 -0.02 1.05 12.47
N VAL A 154 -1.00 1.50 13.26
CA VAL A 154 -1.36 2.91 13.44
C VAL A 154 -0.92 3.32 14.83
N ASP A 155 0.09 4.17 14.94
CA ASP A 155 0.85 4.44 16.16
C ASP A 155 0.79 5.92 16.56
N ASN A 156 0.33 6.17 17.79
CA ASN A 156 0.33 7.47 18.47
C ASN A 156 1.25 7.42 19.72
N SER A 157 2.32 6.63 19.65
CA SER A 157 3.37 6.54 20.67
C SER A 157 4.69 7.14 20.18
N GLU A 158 5.71 7.12 21.05
CA GLU A 158 7.09 7.53 20.70
C GLU A 158 7.94 6.36 20.12
N ARG A 159 7.32 5.26 19.66
CA ARG A 159 8.05 4.09 19.15
C ARG A 159 8.58 4.28 17.73
N GLY A 160 7.87 5.04 16.90
CA GLY A 160 8.29 5.43 15.56
C GLY A 160 8.92 6.82 15.49
N GLU A 161 8.52 7.60 14.48
CA GLU A 161 8.96 9.00 14.32
C GLU A 161 7.90 10.01 14.79
N ALA A 162 6.65 9.58 14.98
CA ALA A 162 5.62 10.37 15.63
C ALA A 162 6.12 10.82 17.02
N SER A 163 5.82 12.07 17.33
CA SER A 163 6.24 12.70 18.58
C SER A 163 5.06 13.42 19.23
N PRO A 164 4.12 12.67 19.86
CA PRO A 164 3.05 13.27 20.65
C PRO A 164 3.62 14.29 21.67
N PRO A 165 2.92 15.40 21.96
CA PRO A 165 3.46 16.43 22.85
C PRO A 165 3.65 15.94 24.29
N THR A 166 4.88 15.96 24.79
CA THR A 166 5.21 15.58 26.18
C THR A 166 4.82 16.66 27.21
N ASN A 167 3.53 16.94 27.35
CA ASN A 167 2.98 18.05 28.13
C ASN A 167 2.26 17.61 29.43
N LEU A 168 2.31 16.32 29.78
CA LEU A 168 1.59 15.67 30.90
C LEU A 168 0.06 15.67 30.75
N SER A 169 -0.45 15.98 29.56
CA SER A 169 -1.81 15.74 29.11
C SER A 169 -1.79 14.58 28.13
N ASN A 170 -2.82 13.75 28.20
CA ASN A 170 -3.02 12.69 27.22
C ASN A 170 -3.48 13.32 25.89
N ASP A 171 -2.61 13.29 24.90
CA ASP A 171 -2.85 13.85 23.56
C ASP A 171 -3.47 12.79 22.64
N VAL A 172 -4.79 12.65 22.79
CA VAL A 172 -5.61 11.72 22.01
C VAL A 172 -5.68 12.16 20.56
N VAL A 173 -5.48 11.22 19.64
CA VAL A 173 -5.70 11.43 18.21
C VAL A 173 -7.03 10.82 17.78
N ASN A 174 -7.80 11.54 16.97
CA ASN A 174 -8.95 11.03 16.24
C ASN A 174 -8.53 10.80 14.78
N VAL A 175 -8.45 9.54 14.37
CA VAL A 175 -8.04 9.12 13.02
C VAL A 175 -9.21 8.49 12.29
N GLU A 176 -9.42 8.91 11.06
CA GLU A 176 -10.31 8.28 10.09
C GLU A 176 -9.44 7.57 9.05
N TYR A 177 -9.82 6.35 8.66
CA TYR A 177 -9.07 5.58 7.68
C TYR A 177 -9.96 4.67 6.84
N ASP A 178 -9.43 4.32 5.67
CA ASP A 178 -9.90 3.29 4.75
C ASP A 178 -8.72 2.32 4.45
N LEU A 179 -8.94 1.02 4.66
CA LEU A 179 -7.98 -0.05 4.33
C LEU A 179 -8.56 -0.92 3.22
N THR A 180 -7.94 -0.90 2.04
CA THR A 180 -8.34 -1.73 0.90
C THR A 180 -7.31 -2.85 0.70
N LEU A 181 -7.80 -4.08 0.58
CA LEU A 181 -6.99 -5.29 0.36
C LEU A 181 -7.50 -6.03 -0.87
N ALA A 182 -6.61 -6.53 -1.71
CA ALA A 182 -6.93 -7.42 -2.83
C ALA A 182 -5.86 -8.50 -2.99
N GLU A 183 -6.21 -9.66 -3.55
CA GLU A 183 -5.32 -10.80 -3.80
C GLU A 183 -5.68 -11.52 -5.11
#